data_AF-A0A7U5RTH7-F1
#
_entry.id   AF-A0A7U5RTH7-F1
#
_cell.length_a   1.000
_cell.length_b   1.000
_cell.length_c   1.000
_cell.angle_alpha   90.00
_cell.angle_beta   90.00
_cell.angle_gamma   90.00
#
_symmetry.space_group_name_H-M   'P 1'
#
loop_
_entity.id
_entity.type
_entity.pdbx_description
1 polymer ?
#
loop_
_entity_poly.entity_id
_entity_poly.type
_entity_poly.pdbx_seq_one_letter_code
_entity_poly.pdbx_strand_id
1 'polypeptide(L)'
;MTLSLSNHLAADSAYHALRRDVFEGLQKTPKSLPPKWFYDAVGSDLFDQITRLPEYYPTRAEAEILRARAAEIASASEADTLVELGSGTSEKTRLLLDALRARGSLRRFVPFDVDASILSTAAAAIAQEYSGVEIKAVCGDFEEHLTEIPADGRRLFVFLGSTIGNLTPGPRADFLAALSAQMRPGDSLLLGTDLVKDLERLVRAYDDSAGVTAAFNRNVLAVVNRELDADFDVDAFAHVARWNPAEERIEMWLRADRAQRVRVGALELIVDFEAGEEMLTEVSCKFRPEKVSAELAAVGLRRTQWWTDGAGDFGLSLAVK
;
A
#
# COMPACT_ATOMS: atom_id res chain seq x y z
N MET A 1 9.95 -17.58 -22.66
CA MET A 1 9.40 -16.88 -21.48
C MET A 1 10.58 -16.32 -20.73
N THR A 2 10.56 -15.03 -20.46
CA THR A 2 11.61 -14.33 -19.71
C THR A 2 10.96 -13.79 -18.44
N LEU A 3 11.21 -14.49 -17.32
CA LEU A 3 11.02 -13.95 -15.99
C LEU A 3 12.37 -13.40 -15.57
N SER A 4 12.41 -12.11 -15.24
CA SER A 4 13.57 -11.45 -14.63
C SER A 4 13.13 -10.74 -13.37
N LEU A 5 13.96 -10.79 -12.33
CA LEU A 5 13.82 -10.00 -11.12
C LEU A 5 15.05 -9.11 -11.00
N SER A 6 14.86 -7.78 -11.04
CA SER A 6 15.90 -6.82 -10.69
C SER A 6 15.70 -6.38 -9.24
N ASN A 7 16.73 -6.56 -8.41
CA ASN A 7 16.69 -6.11 -7.02
C ASN A 7 17.60 -4.90 -6.84
N HIS A 8 16.98 -3.78 -6.50
CA HIS A 8 17.65 -2.49 -6.30
C HIS A 8 17.89 -2.17 -4.83
N LEU A 9 17.40 -3.03 -3.93
CA LEU A 9 17.62 -2.95 -2.50
C LEU A 9 18.90 -3.74 -2.14
N ALA A 10 19.85 -3.07 -1.49
CA ALA A 10 20.99 -3.76 -0.88
C ALA A 10 20.48 -4.77 0.16
N ALA A 11 21.23 -5.86 0.39
CA ALA A 11 20.80 -6.93 1.30
C ALA A 11 20.49 -6.45 2.73
N ASP A 12 21.11 -5.35 3.15
CA ASP A 12 20.97 -4.69 4.46
C ASP A 12 20.14 -3.39 4.39
N SER A 13 19.61 -3.00 3.24
CA SER A 13 18.89 -1.71 3.09
C SER A 13 17.66 -1.64 3.99
N ALA A 14 16.90 -2.74 4.08
CA ALA A 14 15.73 -2.84 4.95
C ALA A 14 16.13 -2.69 6.43
N TYR A 15 17.24 -3.32 6.85
CA TYR A 15 17.75 -3.19 8.20
C TYR A 15 18.18 -1.75 8.52
N HIS A 16 18.91 -1.09 7.61
CA HIS A 16 19.31 0.30 7.77
C HIS A 16 18.13 1.28 7.78
N ALA A 17 17.13 1.07 6.93
CA ALA A 17 15.90 1.86 6.92
C ALA A 17 15.13 1.68 8.23
N LEU A 18 14.97 0.43 8.71
CA LEU A 18 14.28 0.16 9.98
C LEU A 18 14.98 0.85 11.15
N ARG A 19 16.31 0.75 11.23
CA ARG A 19 17.10 1.44 12.26
C ARG A 19 16.84 2.93 12.28
N ARG A 20 16.94 3.60 11.11
CA ARG A 20 16.72 5.03 10.97
C ARG A 20 15.29 5.40 11.38
N ASP A 21 14.31 4.70 10.83
CA ASP A 21 12.90 5.00 11.02
C ASP A 21 12.48 4.81 12.49
N VAL A 22 12.96 3.75 13.17
CA VAL A 22 12.72 3.51 14.60
C VAL A 22 13.43 4.56 15.46
N PHE A 23 14.71 4.84 15.17
CA PHE A 23 15.48 5.83 15.92
C PHE A 23 14.82 7.22 15.86
N GLU A 24 14.47 7.69 14.67
CA GLU A 24 13.80 8.99 14.49
C GLU A 24 12.38 8.97 15.04
N GLY A 25 11.65 7.89 14.82
CA GLY A 25 10.24 7.76 15.17
C GLY A 25 9.96 7.76 16.66
N LEU A 26 10.76 7.02 17.44
CA LEU A 26 10.56 6.88 18.88
C LEU A 26 11.02 8.10 19.70
N GLN A 27 11.73 9.05 19.06
CA GLN A 27 12.19 10.30 19.70
C GLN A 27 11.28 11.51 19.40
N LYS A 28 10.25 11.34 18.56
CA LYS A 28 9.29 12.41 18.24
C LYS A 28 8.24 12.58 19.34
N THR A 29 7.60 13.75 19.34
CA THR A 29 6.38 14.02 20.11
C THR A 29 5.29 14.52 19.14
N PRO A 30 4.24 13.72 18.85
CA PRO A 30 4.05 12.33 19.30
C PRO A 30 5.06 11.37 18.66
N LYS A 31 5.31 10.24 19.33
CA LYS A 31 6.12 9.13 18.78
C LYS A 31 5.41 8.54 17.57
N SER A 32 6.16 7.96 16.63
CA SER A 32 5.57 7.33 15.44
C SER A 32 6.43 6.20 14.87
N LEU A 33 5.81 5.19 14.25
CA LEU A 33 6.48 4.19 13.41
C LEU A 33 5.85 4.15 12.01
N PRO A 34 6.64 4.07 10.92
CA PRO A 34 6.09 3.96 9.57
C PRO A 34 5.34 2.64 9.33
N PRO A 35 4.20 2.67 8.60
CA PRO A 35 3.36 1.48 8.40
C PRO A 35 4.00 0.41 7.49
N LYS A 36 5.04 0.75 6.73
CA LYS A 36 5.77 -0.25 5.91
C LYS A 36 6.36 -1.38 6.77
N TRP A 37 6.62 -1.13 8.05
CA TRP A 37 7.14 -2.13 8.99
C TRP A 37 6.08 -3.07 9.57
N PHE A 38 4.80 -2.92 9.20
CA PHE A 38 3.81 -3.94 9.51
C PHE A 38 4.02 -5.21 8.69
N TYR A 39 4.56 -5.10 7.48
CA TYR A 39 4.51 -6.16 6.47
C TYR A 39 5.72 -7.11 6.51
N ASP A 40 6.06 -7.62 7.70
CA ASP A 40 6.84 -8.86 7.76
C ASP A 40 5.95 -10.06 7.37
N ALA A 41 6.50 -11.28 7.39
CA ALA A 41 5.72 -12.47 7.00
C ALA A 41 4.44 -12.65 7.83
N VAL A 42 4.50 -12.36 9.15
CA VAL A 42 3.37 -12.48 10.06
C VAL A 42 2.35 -11.37 9.80
N GLY A 43 2.80 -10.12 9.69
CA GLY A 43 1.91 -9.00 9.45
C GLY A 43 1.27 -9.03 8.06
N SER A 44 1.95 -9.57 7.06
CA SER A 44 1.37 -9.80 5.73
C SER A 44 0.23 -10.83 5.78
N ASP A 45 0.38 -11.91 6.54
CA ASP A 45 -0.71 -12.88 6.78
C ASP A 45 -1.88 -12.26 7.55
N LEU A 46 -1.59 -11.45 8.57
CA LEU A 46 -2.62 -10.71 9.31
C LEU A 46 -3.36 -9.72 8.40
N PHE A 47 -2.66 -9.01 7.51
CA PHE A 47 -3.29 -8.13 6.53
C PHE A 47 -4.17 -8.89 5.55
N ASP A 48 -3.70 -10.04 5.06
CA ASP A 48 -4.50 -10.94 4.23
C ASP A 48 -5.79 -11.36 4.95
N GLN A 49 -5.73 -11.69 6.24
CA GLN A 49 -6.92 -11.92 7.08
C GLN A 49 -7.82 -10.70 7.18
N ILE A 50 -7.26 -9.49 7.39
CA ILE A 50 -8.00 -8.23 7.43
C ILE A 50 -8.84 -8.05 6.16
N THR A 51 -8.29 -8.37 4.99
CA THR A 51 -9.01 -8.20 3.72
C THR A 51 -10.32 -8.99 3.61
N ARG A 52 -10.50 -10.01 4.45
CA ARG A 52 -11.67 -10.89 4.50
C ARG A 52 -12.66 -10.55 5.62
N LEU A 53 -12.31 -9.62 6.51
CA LEU A 53 -13.17 -9.26 7.64
C LEU A 53 -14.49 -8.61 7.17
N PRO A 54 -15.61 -8.88 7.85
CA PRO A 54 -16.89 -8.26 7.51
C PRO A 54 -16.85 -6.74 7.67
N GLU A 55 -16.08 -6.18 8.59
CA GLU A 55 -15.91 -4.75 8.78
C GLU A 55 -15.05 -4.09 7.68
N TYR A 56 -14.03 -4.79 7.16
CA TYR A 56 -13.05 -4.25 6.20
C TYR A 56 -13.54 -4.30 4.74
N TYR A 57 -14.35 -3.32 4.36
CA TYR A 57 -14.92 -3.22 3.01
C TYR A 57 -13.97 -2.88 1.84
N PRO A 58 -12.82 -2.19 2.00
CA PRO A 58 -12.07 -1.68 0.85
C PRO A 58 -11.73 -2.73 -0.21
N THR A 59 -11.20 -3.89 0.19
CA THR A 59 -10.77 -4.94 -0.75
C THR A 59 -11.93 -5.49 -1.58
N ARG A 60 -13.08 -5.76 -0.96
CA ARG A 60 -14.26 -6.30 -1.66
C ARG A 60 -14.94 -5.26 -2.54
N ALA A 61 -15.02 -4.01 -2.10
CA ALA A 61 -15.58 -2.91 -2.88
C ALA A 61 -14.73 -2.65 -4.13
N GLU A 62 -13.41 -2.56 -3.99
CA GLU A 62 -12.51 -2.39 -5.15
C GLU A 62 -12.59 -3.58 -6.11
N ALA A 63 -12.63 -4.82 -5.59
CA ALA A 63 -12.78 -6.01 -6.41
C ALA A 63 -14.12 -6.07 -7.17
N GLU A 64 -15.21 -5.56 -6.58
CA GLU A 64 -16.50 -5.41 -7.29
C GLU A 64 -16.33 -4.52 -8.53
N ILE A 65 -15.69 -3.36 -8.37
CA ILE A 65 -15.45 -2.42 -9.48
C ILE A 65 -14.59 -3.08 -10.55
N LEU A 66 -13.48 -3.74 -10.17
CA LEU A 66 -12.59 -4.40 -11.12
C LEU A 66 -13.30 -5.51 -11.89
N ARG A 67 -14.10 -6.36 -11.23
CA ARG A 67 -14.89 -7.39 -11.92
C ARG A 67 -15.86 -6.79 -12.94
N ALA A 68 -16.48 -5.66 -12.62
CA ALA A 68 -17.42 -5.00 -13.51
C ALA A 68 -16.73 -4.22 -14.65
N ARG A 69 -15.53 -3.67 -14.42
CA ARG A 69 -14.92 -2.64 -15.27
C ARG A 69 -13.58 -3.03 -15.90
N ALA A 70 -12.99 -4.18 -15.59
CA ALA A 70 -11.68 -4.57 -16.11
C ALA A 70 -11.62 -4.54 -17.65
N ALA A 71 -12.67 -4.97 -18.35
CA ALA A 71 -12.75 -4.89 -19.80
C ALA A 71 -12.76 -3.45 -20.33
N GLU A 72 -13.45 -2.53 -19.65
CA GLU A 72 -13.49 -1.09 -19.99
C GLU A 72 -12.15 -0.41 -19.69
N ILE A 73 -11.49 -0.78 -18.59
CA ILE A 73 -10.15 -0.29 -18.21
C ILE A 73 -9.10 -0.75 -19.22
N ALA A 74 -9.08 -2.06 -19.52
CA ALA A 74 -8.23 -2.62 -20.56
C ALA A 74 -8.51 -1.90 -21.89
N SER A 75 -9.80 -1.81 -22.26
CA SER A 75 -10.46 -0.84 -23.15
C SER A 75 -9.67 0.44 -23.44
N ALA A 76 -9.83 1.35 -22.49
CA ALA A 76 -9.41 2.74 -22.55
C ALA A 76 -7.90 2.94 -22.38
N SER A 77 -7.21 2.05 -21.66
CA SER A 77 -5.75 2.13 -21.53
C SER A 77 -5.03 1.76 -22.82
N GLU A 78 -5.58 0.82 -23.59
CA GLU A 78 -4.95 0.17 -24.76
C GLU A 78 -3.53 -0.35 -24.44
N ALA A 79 -3.27 -0.67 -23.16
CA ALA A 79 -1.97 -1.08 -22.70
C ALA A 79 -1.60 -2.48 -23.22
N ASP A 80 -0.31 -2.70 -23.42
CA ASP A 80 0.29 -4.02 -23.61
C ASP A 80 1.10 -4.48 -22.40
N THR A 81 1.38 -3.55 -21.48
CA THR A 81 2.20 -3.75 -20.30
C THR A 81 1.42 -3.30 -19.07
N LEU A 82 1.24 -4.19 -18.10
CA LEU A 82 0.65 -3.85 -16.79
C LEU A 82 1.78 -3.70 -15.77
N VAL A 83 1.85 -2.54 -15.11
CA VAL A 83 2.80 -2.24 -14.03
C VAL A 83 2.02 -2.15 -12.74
N GLU A 84 2.32 -2.98 -11.75
CA GLU A 84 1.64 -2.97 -10.44
C GLU A 84 2.57 -2.44 -9.35
N LEU A 85 2.14 -1.37 -8.67
CA LEU A 85 2.87 -0.77 -7.55
C LEU A 85 2.35 -1.33 -6.23
N GLY A 86 3.19 -2.02 -5.45
CA GLY A 86 2.79 -2.71 -4.23
C GLY A 86 2.00 -3.97 -4.54
N SER A 87 2.62 -4.90 -5.26
CA SER A 87 1.96 -6.05 -5.86
C SER A 87 1.33 -7.05 -4.88
N GLY A 88 1.89 -7.20 -3.67
CA GLY A 88 1.39 -8.21 -2.73
C GLY A 88 1.19 -9.58 -3.41
N THR A 89 -0.01 -10.16 -3.27
CA THR A 89 -0.38 -11.45 -3.91
C THR A 89 -0.97 -11.32 -5.32
N SER A 90 -1.19 -10.09 -5.82
CA SER A 90 -1.73 -9.78 -7.16
C SER A 90 -3.08 -10.45 -7.50
N GLU A 91 -3.94 -10.80 -6.54
CA GLU A 91 -5.23 -11.44 -6.83
C GLU A 91 -6.16 -10.53 -7.66
N LYS A 92 -6.27 -9.26 -7.28
CA LYS A 92 -7.07 -8.25 -8.02
C LYS A 92 -6.49 -8.01 -9.42
N THR A 93 -5.18 -8.09 -9.55
CA THR A 93 -4.42 -7.84 -10.78
C THR A 93 -4.76 -8.84 -11.87
N ARG A 94 -5.08 -10.09 -11.51
CA ARG A 94 -5.51 -11.12 -12.45
C ARG A 94 -6.74 -10.70 -13.26
N LEU A 95 -7.67 -9.94 -12.67
CA LEU A 95 -8.83 -9.41 -13.40
C LEU A 95 -8.42 -8.49 -14.56
N LEU A 96 -7.37 -7.68 -14.36
CA LEU A 96 -6.84 -6.77 -15.38
C LEU A 96 -5.97 -7.51 -16.40
N LEU A 97 -5.15 -8.47 -15.95
CA LEU A 97 -4.36 -9.32 -16.84
C LEU A 97 -5.26 -10.14 -17.76
N ASP A 98 -6.34 -10.73 -17.24
CA ASP A 98 -7.34 -11.46 -18.02
C ASP A 98 -8.01 -10.57 -19.07
N ALA A 99 -8.39 -9.34 -18.69
CA ALA A 99 -8.98 -8.40 -19.62
C ALA A 99 -8.02 -7.99 -20.76
N LEU A 100 -6.75 -7.72 -20.44
CA LEU A 100 -5.72 -7.41 -21.45
C LEU A 100 -5.40 -8.62 -22.35
N ARG A 101 -5.40 -9.84 -21.79
CA ARG A 101 -5.21 -11.09 -22.53
C ARG A 101 -6.38 -11.36 -23.48
N ALA A 102 -7.61 -11.18 -23.02
CA ALA A 102 -8.81 -11.35 -23.84
C ALA A 102 -8.85 -10.36 -25.03
N ARG A 103 -8.29 -9.16 -24.85
CA ARG A 103 -8.07 -8.19 -25.95
C ARG A 103 -6.93 -8.56 -26.90
N GLY A 104 -6.09 -9.53 -26.54
CA GLY A 104 -4.88 -9.89 -27.28
C GLY A 104 -3.73 -8.89 -27.15
N SER A 105 -3.86 -7.88 -26.27
CA SER A 105 -2.86 -6.82 -26.08
C SER A 105 -1.82 -7.18 -25.03
N LEU A 106 -2.11 -8.07 -24.07
CA LEU A 106 -1.16 -8.42 -23.00
C LEU A 106 0.16 -8.98 -23.58
N ARG A 107 1.26 -8.29 -23.27
CA ARG A 107 2.63 -8.68 -23.60
C ARG A 107 3.51 -8.78 -22.37
N ARG A 108 3.31 -7.90 -21.38
CA ARG A 108 4.21 -7.80 -20.22
C ARG A 108 3.48 -7.51 -18.91
N PHE A 109 4.02 -8.06 -17.84
CA PHE A 109 3.68 -7.73 -16.47
C PHE A 109 4.93 -7.29 -15.70
N VAL A 110 4.82 -6.19 -14.96
CA VAL A 110 5.90 -5.58 -14.19
C VAL A 110 5.41 -5.40 -12.75
N PRO A 111 5.53 -6.42 -11.89
CA PRO A 111 5.25 -6.25 -10.48
C PRO A 111 6.39 -5.48 -9.80
N PHE A 112 6.04 -4.49 -9.00
CA PHE A 112 6.96 -3.66 -8.21
C PHE A 112 6.61 -3.76 -6.73
N ASP A 113 7.56 -4.14 -5.90
CA ASP A 113 7.37 -4.30 -4.45
C ASP A 113 8.70 -4.18 -3.69
N VAL A 114 8.65 -3.98 -2.38
CA VAL A 114 9.84 -3.97 -1.52
C VAL A 114 10.27 -5.39 -1.12
N ASP A 115 9.36 -6.36 -1.19
CA ASP A 115 9.64 -7.76 -0.82
C ASP A 115 9.96 -8.62 -2.04
N ALA A 116 11.25 -8.96 -2.20
CA ALA A 116 11.74 -9.82 -3.26
C ALA A 116 11.14 -11.25 -3.23
N SER A 117 10.78 -11.76 -2.05
CA SER A 117 10.22 -13.09 -1.86
C SER A 117 8.76 -13.15 -2.32
N ILE A 118 7.97 -12.13 -1.98
CA ILE A 118 6.59 -11.95 -2.46
C ILE A 118 6.61 -11.79 -3.98
N LEU A 119 7.47 -10.91 -4.51
CA LEU A 119 7.64 -10.72 -5.95
C LEU A 119 7.98 -12.02 -6.68
N SER A 120 8.91 -12.80 -6.14
CA SER A 120 9.32 -14.08 -6.74
C SER A 120 8.16 -15.07 -6.80
N THR A 121 7.37 -15.15 -5.73
CA THR A 121 6.21 -16.04 -5.63
C THR A 121 5.10 -15.61 -6.60
N ALA A 122 4.75 -14.32 -6.59
CA ALA A 122 3.74 -13.76 -7.48
C ALA A 122 4.15 -13.88 -8.96
N ALA A 123 5.39 -13.54 -9.30
CA ALA A 123 5.93 -13.65 -10.65
C ALA A 123 5.91 -15.10 -11.17
N ALA A 124 6.26 -16.08 -10.33
CA ALA A 124 6.21 -17.49 -10.69
C ALA A 124 4.77 -17.96 -10.96
N ALA A 125 3.80 -17.56 -10.14
CA ALA A 125 2.38 -17.89 -10.35
C ALA A 125 1.85 -17.27 -11.65
N ILE A 126 2.10 -15.96 -11.88
CA ILE A 126 1.68 -15.28 -13.10
C ILE A 126 2.35 -15.87 -14.35
N ALA A 127 3.62 -16.30 -14.27
CA ALA A 127 4.31 -16.95 -15.39
C ALA A 127 3.61 -18.25 -15.83
N GLN A 128 3.08 -19.00 -14.86
CA GLN A 128 2.37 -20.25 -15.12
C GLN A 128 0.96 -20.01 -15.67
N GLU A 129 0.24 -19.02 -15.13
CA GLU A 129 -1.14 -18.69 -15.51
C GLU A 129 -1.22 -18.00 -16.90
N TYR A 130 -0.22 -17.18 -17.24
CA TYR A 130 -0.20 -16.32 -18.43
C TYR A 130 0.94 -16.68 -19.40
N SER A 131 0.81 -17.83 -20.04
CA SER A 131 1.80 -18.33 -21.02
C SER A 131 2.14 -17.30 -22.10
N GLY A 132 3.42 -16.97 -22.24
CA GLY A 132 3.92 -16.05 -23.27
C GLY A 132 4.01 -14.58 -22.85
N VAL A 133 3.56 -14.24 -21.64
CA VAL A 133 3.76 -12.91 -21.05
C VAL A 133 5.20 -12.79 -20.54
N GLU A 134 5.85 -11.66 -20.84
CA GLU A 134 7.14 -11.31 -20.26
C GLU A 134 6.95 -10.75 -18.85
N ILE A 135 7.73 -11.22 -17.87
CA ILE A 135 7.63 -10.74 -16.49
C ILE A 135 8.94 -10.08 -16.11
N LYS A 136 8.88 -8.78 -15.79
CA LYS A 136 10.01 -8.01 -15.31
C LYS A 136 9.69 -7.51 -13.90
N ALA A 137 9.95 -8.35 -12.90
CA ALA A 137 9.75 -7.98 -11.50
C ALA A 137 10.83 -7.00 -11.05
N VAL A 138 10.45 -5.97 -10.30
CA VAL A 138 11.34 -4.93 -9.79
C VAL A 138 11.19 -4.86 -8.28
N CYS A 139 12.25 -5.22 -7.55
CA CYS A 139 12.31 -5.10 -6.10
C CYS A 139 12.93 -3.74 -5.73
N GLY A 140 12.14 -2.86 -5.12
CA GLY A 140 12.52 -1.47 -4.82
C GLY A 140 11.50 -0.75 -3.95
N ASP A 141 11.92 0.34 -3.33
CA ASP A 141 11.05 1.28 -2.61
C ASP A 141 10.43 2.28 -3.61
N PHE A 142 9.11 2.43 -3.65
CA PHE A 142 8.45 3.34 -4.59
C PHE A 142 8.70 4.82 -4.27
N GLU A 143 9.25 5.16 -3.10
CA GLU A 143 9.70 6.53 -2.81
C GLU A 143 11.03 6.85 -3.51
N GLU A 144 11.81 5.84 -3.90
CA GLU A 144 13.19 6.02 -4.40
C GLU A 144 13.43 5.41 -5.79
N HIS A 145 12.74 4.33 -6.16
CA HIS A 145 13.13 3.42 -7.26
C HIS A 145 12.10 3.36 -8.41
N LEU A 146 11.18 4.32 -8.52
CA LEU A 146 10.23 4.35 -9.65
C LEU A 146 10.93 4.45 -11.01
N THR A 147 12.14 5.00 -11.07
CA THR A 147 12.96 5.09 -12.29
C THR A 147 13.43 3.73 -12.81
N GLU A 148 13.43 2.70 -11.95
CA GLU A 148 13.87 1.35 -12.30
C GLU A 148 12.78 0.55 -13.03
N ILE A 149 11.55 1.07 -13.07
CA ILE A 149 10.44 0.46 -13.80
C ILE A 149 10.74 0.53 -15.31
N PRO A 150 10.79 -0.62 -16.03
CA PRO A 150 11.04 -0.64 -17.46
C PRO A 150 10.05 0.24 -18.24
N ALA A 151 10.58 0.95 -19.24
CA ALA A 151 9.80 1.88 -20.06
C ALA A 151 9.33 1.27 -21.39
N ASP A 152 9.28 -0.06 -21.47
CA ASP A 152 8.87 -0.80 -22.65
C ASP A 152 7.34 -0.84 -22.80
N GLY A 153 6.86 -0.72 -24.04
CA GLY A 153 5.43 -0.86 -24.37
C GLY A 153 4.57 0.35 -23.98
N ARG A 154 3.26 0.16 -24.04
CA ARG A 154 2.25 1.12 -23.55
C ARG A 154 1.77 0.63 -22.20
N ARG A 155 2.01 1.42 -21.15
CA ARG A 155 1.91 0.96 -19.76
C ARG A 155 0.62 1.40 -19.11
N LEU A 156 -0.04 0.45 -18.45
CA LEU A 156 -1.06 0.70 -17.44
C LEU A 156 -0.40 0.53 -16.06
N PHE A 157 -0.11 1.64 -15.41
CA PHE A 157 0.28 1.65 -13.99
C PHE A 157 -0.96 1.42 -13.15
N VAL A 158 -0.89 0.53 -12.18
CA VAL A 158 -1.98 0.26 -11.23
C VAL A 158 -1.46 0.44 -9.81
N PHE A 159 -2.20 1.23 -9.02
CA PHE A 159 -1.93 1.41 -7.59
C PHE A 159 -3.26 1.30 -6.84
N LEU A 160 -3.48 0.13 -6.25
CA LEU A 160 -4.77 -0.34 -5.77
C LEU A 160 -4.86 -0.32 -4.24
N GLY A 161 -6.02 -0.66 -3.69
CA GLY A 161 -6.24 -0.84 -2.26
C GLY A 161 -6.27 0.45 -1.44
N SER A 162 -6.20 1.61 -2.10
CA SER A 162 -6.05 2.91 -1.44
C SER A 162 -4.77 3.04 -0.60
N THR A 163 -3.72 2.28 -0.94
CA THR A 163 -2.38 2.39 -0.32
C THR A 163 -1.80 3.81 -0.47
N ILE A 164 -2.18 4.54 -1.53
CA ILE A 164 -1.86 5.97 -1.66
C ILE A 164 -2.35 6.81 -0.47
N GLY A 165 -3.39 6.36 0.24
CA GLY A 165 -3.92 6.99 1.44
C GLY A 165 -2.97 6.90 2.64
N ASN A 166 -1.95 6.04 2.59
CA ASN A 166 -0.93 5.94 3.63
C ASN A 166 0.11 7.08 3.56
N LEU A 167 0.09 7.83 2.45
CA LEU A 167 0.91 9.03 2.26
C LEU A 167 0.10 10.26 2.67
N THR A 168 0.67 11.11 3.52
CA THR A 168 0.09 12.43 3.85
C THR A 168 0.15 13.36 2.62
N PRO A 169 -0.59 14.49 2.59
CA PRO A 169 -0.75 15.29 1.37
C PRO A 169 0.55 15.71 0.67
N GLY A 170 1.59 16.08 1.41
CA GLY A 170 2.90 16.43 0.85
C GLY A 170 3.59 15.24 0.17
N PRO A 171 3.97 14.19 0.93
CA PRO A 171 4.55 12.97 0.36
C PRO A 171 3.71 12.33 -0.75
N ARG A 172 2.38 12.40 -0.66
CA ARG A 172 1.48 11.90 -1.71
C ARG A 172 1.62 12.68 -3.01
N ALA A 173 1.70 14.01 -2.93
CA ALA A 173 1.91 14.87 -4.10
C ALA A 173 3.27 14.61 -4.73
N ASP A 174 4.33 14.46 -3.92
CA ASP A 174 5.68 14.14 -4.38
C ASP A 174 5.72 12.78 -5.10
N PHE A 175 5.09 11.75 -4.51
CA PHE A 175 4.95 10.43 -5.13
C PHE A 175 4.21 10.48 -6.47
N LEU A 176 3.04 11.15 -6.52
CA LEU A 176 2.27 11.30 -7.76
C LEU A 176 3.04 12.07 -8.83
N ALA A 177 3.82 13.07 -8.45
CA ALA A 177 4.69 13.83 -9.36
C ALA A 177 5.82 12.95 -9.91
N ALA A 178 6.50 12.19 -9.05
CA ALA A 178 7.55 11.26 -9.43
C ALA A 178 7.03 10.17 -10.37
N LEU A 179 5.88 9.57 -10.06
CA LEU A 179 5.22 8.57 -10.92
C LEU A 179 4.82 9.19 -12.27
N SER A 180 4.18 10.35 -12.25
CA SER A 180 3.81 11.09 -13.47
C SER A 180 5.05 11.38 -14.33
N ALA A 181 6.19 11.72 -13.74
CA ALA A 181 7.43 11.96 -14.48
C ALA A 181 7.98 10.71 -15.20
N GLN A 182 7.68 9.51 -14.70
CA GLN A 182 8.02 8.25 -15.36
C GLN A 182 7.07 7.87 -16.50
N MET A 183 5.86 8.42 -16.51
CA MET A 183 4.84 8.13 -17.52
C MET A 183 5.11 8.87 -18.84
N ARG A 184 4.92 8.17 -19.96
CA ARG A 184 5.01 8.72 -21.33
C ARG A 184 3.61 9.03 -21.88
N PRO A 185 3.50 9.87 -22.93
CA PRO A 185 2.25 9.99 -23.67
C PRO A 185 1.74 8.61 -24.11
N GLY A 186 0.48 8.30 -23.77
CA GLY A 186 -0.15 7.00 -24.01
C GLY A 186 -0.18 6.08 -22.79
N ASP A 187 0.67 6.30 -21.78
CA ASP A 187 0.58 5.57 -20.51
C ASP A 187 -0.64 6.04 -19.70
N SER A 188 -1.15 5.13 -18.88
CA SER A 188 -2.31 5.38 -18.01
C SER A 188 -2.02 4.96 -16.57
N LEU A 189 -2.66 5.62 -15.62
CA LEU A 189 -2.67 5.28 -14.20
C LEU A 189 -4.09 4.86 -13.79
N LEU A 190 -4.24 3.65 -13.27
CA LEU A 190 -5.42 3.20 -12.53
C LEU A 190 -5.14 3.33 -11.04
N LEU A 191 -5.84 4.25 -10.38
CA LEU A 191 -5.64 4.58 -8.97
C LEU A 191 -6.89 4.28 -8.14
N GLY A 192 -6.73 3.42 -7.13
CA GLY A 192 -7.75 3.13 -6.13
C GLY A 192 -7.72 4.14 -4.98
N THR A 193 -8.88 4.71 -4.64
CA THR A 193 -9.04 5.64 -3.51
C THR A 193 -10.28 5.31 -2.70
N ASP A 194 -10.08 5.07 -1.41
CA ASP A 194 -11.17 4.83 -0.47
C ASP A 194 -11.84 6.16 -0.10
N LEU A 195 -13.17 6.22 -0.18
CA LEU A 195 -13.90 7.48 -0.11
C LEU A 195 -14.30 7.87 1.31
N VAL A 196 -14.50 9.16 1.56
CA VAL A 196 -15.15 9.62 2.79
C VAL A 196 -16.58 9.07 2.84
N LYS A 197 -16.97 8.51 3.98
CA LYS A 197 -18.28 7.88 4.21
C LYS A 197 -18.65 7.94 5.69
N ASP A 198 -19.66 7.18 6.10
CA ASP A 198 -20.04 7.03 7.50
C ASP A 198 -18.83 6.73 8.41
N LEU A 199 -18.72 7.51 9.48
CA LEU A 199 -17.53 7.50 10.35
C LEU A 199 -17.41 6.21 11.15
N GLU A 200 -18.55 5.65 11.58
CA GLU A 200 -18.55 4.43 12.38
C GLU A 200 -18.14 3.23 11.53
N ARG A 201 -18.57 3.19 10.26
CA ARG A 201 -18.07 2.22 9.27
C ARG A 201 -16.58 2.36 9.04
N LEU A 202 -16.06 3.59 8.94
CA LEU A 202 -14.63 3.82 8.77
C LEU A 202 -13.83 3.36 9.99
N VAL A 203 -14.24 3.70 11.21
CA VAL A 203 -13.52 3.29 12.42
C VAL A 203 -13.56 1.77 12.60
N ARG A 204 -14.73 1.12 12.45
CA ARG A 204 -14.83 -0.36 12.57
C ARG A 204 -14.01 -1.11 11.54
N ALA A 205 -13.80 -0.55 10.33
CA ALA A 205 -12.93 -1.18 9.36
C ALA A 205 -11.48 -1.29 9.87
N TYR A 206 -11.05 -0.43 10.80
CA TYR A 206 -9.70 -0.44 11.38
C TYR A 206 -9.68 -0.90 12.84
N ASP A 207 -10.83 -1.30 13.40
CA ASP A 207 -10.99 -1.78 14.77
C ASP A 207 -12.08 -2.86 14.77
N ASP A 208 -11.75 -3.96 14.08
CA ASP A 208 -12.67 -5.08 13.90
C ASP A 208 -12.96 -5.82 15.20
N SER A 209 -14.16 -6.40 15.29
CA SER A 209 -14.62 -7.08 16.51
C SER A 209 -13.82 -8.35 16.85
N ALA A 210 -13.09 -8.92 15.89
CA ALA A 210 -12.25 -10.10 16.09
C ALA A 210 -10.84 -9.75 16.60
N GLY A 211 -10.46 -8.46 16.64
CA GLY A 211 -9.17 -7.99 17.12
C GLY A 211 -8.00 -8.29 16.17
N VAL A 212 -8.26 -8.59 14.90
CA VAL A 212 -7.21 -8.94 13.93
C VAL A 212 -6.40 -7.70 13.56
N THR A 213 -7.03 -6.54 13.37
CA THR A 213 -6.34 -5.26 13.13
C THR A 213 -5.53 -4.81 14.34
N ALA A 214 -5.99 -5.12 15.55
CA ALA A 214 -5.23 -4.88 16.77
C ALA A 214 -3.95 -5.73 16.81
N ALA A 215 -4.03 -7.00 16.43
CA ALA A 215 -2.86 -7.87 16.31
C ALA A 215 -1.89 -7.40 15.22
N PHE A 216 -2.42 -6.99 14.05
CA PHE A 216 -1.65 -6.43 12.95
C PHE A 216 -0.89 -5.16 13.36
N ASN A 217 -1.56 -4.22 14.02
CA ASN A 217 -0.94 -2.99 14.48
C ASN A 217 0.17 -3.29 15.52
N ARG A 218 -0.11 -4.14 16.51
CA ARG A 218 0.88 -4.54 17.54
C ARG A 218 2.08 -5.30 16.97
N ASN A 219 1.93 -5.99 15.84
CA ASN A 219 3.01 -6.75 15.21
C ASN A 219 4.24 -5.88 14.91
N VAL A 220 4.09 -4.58 14.64
CA VAL A 220 5.24 -3.69 14.42
C VAL A 220 6.18 -3.65 15.63
N LEU A 221 5.66 -3.80 16.86
CA LEU A 221 6.49 -3.88 18.06
C LEU A 221 7.27 -5.20 18.11
N ALA A 222 6.65 -6.31 17.69
CA ALA A 222 7.30 -7.61 17.58
C ALA A 222 8.41 -7.61 16.52
N VAL A 223 8.19 -6.92 15.40
CA VAL A 223 9.22 -6.69 14.38
C VAL A 223 10.40 -5.93 14.99
N VAL A 224 10.15 -4.80 15.67
CA VAL A 224 11.23 -4.01 16.29
C VAL A 224 11.97 -4.80 17.37
N ASN A 225 11.26 -5.59 18.19
CA ASN A 225 11.87 -6.48 19.19
C ASN A 225 12.85 -7.46 18.55
N ARG A 226 12.42 -8.15 17.49
CA ARG A 226 13.20 -9.17 16.81
C ARG A 226 14.38 -8.59 16.03
N GLU A 227 14.13 -7.57 15.22
CA GLU A 227 15.13 -7.05 14.28
C GLU A 227 16.15 -6.12 14.96
N LEU A 228 15.76 -5.41 16.03
CA LEU A 228 16.59 -4.38 16.66
C LEU A 228 16.95 -4.67 18.13
N ASP A 229 16.80 -5.91 18.61
CA ASP A 229 17.02 -6.30 20.01
C ASP A 229 16.26 -5.37 20.98
N ALA A 230 14.97 -5.17 20.71
CA ALA A 230 14.10 -4.37 21.58
C ALA A 230 13.28 -5.23 22.55
N ASP A 231 12.80 -4.61 23.62
CA ASP A 231 12.05 -5.27 24.69
C ASP A 231 10.65 -4.67 24.94
N PHE A 232 9.95 -4.25 23.87
CA PHE A 232 8.54 -3.87 23.97
C PHE A 232 7.72 -5.02 24.58
N ASP A 233 7.03 -4.74 25.68
CA ASP A 233 5.94 -5.58 26.18
C ASP A 233 4.70 -5.33 25.29
N VAL A 234 4.55 -6.14 24.24
CA VAL A 234 3.53 -5.95 23.19
C VAL A 234 2.10 -5.89 23.78
N ASP A 235 1.84 -6.67 24.83
CA ASP A 235 0.54 -6.73 25.49
C ASP A 235 0.24 -5.49 26.34
N ALA A 236 1.26 -4.67 26.66
CA ALA A 236 1.08 -3.39 27.37
C ALA A 236 0.62 -2.24 26.46
N PHE A 237 0.42 -2.48 25.16
CA PHE A 237 -0.04 -1.48 24.21
C PHE A 237 -1.45 -1.79 23.69
N ALA A 238 -2.41 -0.93 23.99
CA ALA A 238 -3.76 -1.01 23.43
C ALA A 238 -3.79 -0.48 21.99
N HIS A 239 -4.47 -1.21 21.09
CA HIS A 239 -4.79 -0.72 19.75
C HIS A 239 -5.88 0.37 19.84
N VAL A 240 -5.73 1.42 19.04
CA VAL A 240 -6.71 2.51 18.97
C VAL A 240 -6.84 2.98 17.52
N ALA A 241 -8.02 2.83 16.91
CA ALA A 241 -8.36 3.45 15.64
C ALA A 241 -9.17 4.74 15.87
N ARG A 242 -8.85 5.81 15.12
CA ARG A 242 -9.56 7.09 15.21
C ARG A 242 -9.80 7.69 13.85
N TRP A 243 -10.95 8.34 13.70
CA TRP A 243 -11.19 9.27 12.61
C TRP A 243 -10.69 10.66 12.99
N ASN A 244 -9.83 11.24 12.15
CA ASN A 244 -9.42 12.63 12.24
C ASN A 244 -10.22 13.46 11.22
N PRO A 245 -11.20 14.26 11.66
CA PRO A 245 -12.06 15.02 10.74
C PRO A 245 -11.37 16.22 10.09
N ALA A 246 -10.31 16.75 10.69
CA ALA A 246 -9.58 17.88 10.14
C ALA A 246 -8.77 17.46 8.89
N GLU A 247 -8.20 16.27 8.94
CA GLU A 247 -7.34 15.71 7.87
C GLU A 247 -8.08 14.68 6.98
N GLU A 248 -9.35 14.40 7.27
CA GLU A 248 -10.18 13.38 6.62
C GLU A 248 -9.47 12.02 6.50
N ARG A 249 -8.92 11.50 7.60
CA ARG A 249 -8.15 10.25 7.62
C ARG A 249 -8.49 9.37 8.82
N ILE A 250 -8.35 8.07 8.65
CA ILE A 250 -8.21 7.15 9.78
C ILE A 250 -6.77 7.20 10.27
N GLU A 251 -6.58 7.04 11.57
CA GLU A 251 -5.29 6.92 12.22
C GLU A 251 -5.29 5.68 13.11
N MET A 252 -4.23 4.88 13.04
CA MET A 252 -3.99 3.78 13.96
C MET A 252 -2.89 4.16 14.95
N TRP A 253 -3.19 3.94 16.23
CA TRP A 253 -2.31 4.26 17.34
C TRP A 253 -2.09 3.04 18.23
N LEU A 254 -0.94 3.01 18.91
CA LEU A 254 -0.67 2.13 20.03
C LEU A 254 -0.56 2.97 21.30
N ARG A 255 -1.42 2.69 22.28
CA ARG A 255 -1.47 3.40 23.57
C ARG A 255 -0.85 2.55 24.67
N ALA A 256 0.13 3.05 25.39
CA ALA A 256 0.67 2.35 26.54
C ALA A 256 -0.36 2.32 27.69
N ASP A 257 -0.76 1.14 28.15
CA ASP A 257 -1.75 0.98 29.25
C ASP A 257 -1.16 1.35 30.62
N ARG A 258 0.17 1.26 30.74
CA ARG A 258 0.96 1.63 31.91
C ARG A 258 2.28 2.21 31.44
N ALA A 259 3.00 2.94 32.30
CA ALA A 259 4.31 3.46 31.95
C ALA A 259 5.25 2.32 31.49
N GLN A 260 5.96 2.51 30.39
CA GLN A 260 6.91 1.55 29.83
C GLN A 260 8.28 2.20 29.69
N ARG A 261 9.33 1.43 29.94
CA ARG A 261 10.70 1.79 29.56
C ARG A 261 11.19 0.72 28.60
N VAL A 262 11.43 1.11 27.36
CA VAL A 262 11.83 0.21 26.28
C VAL A 262 13.29 0.49 25.92
N ARG A 263 14.12 -0.54 25.95
CA ARG A 263 15.48 -0.53 25.43
C ARG A 263 15.46 -1.10 24.02
N VAL A 264 15.99 -0.36 23.05
CA VAL A 264 16.26 -0.84 21.69
C VAL A 264 17.77 -1.06 21.57
N GLY A 265 18.20 -2.30 21.82
CA GLY A 265 19.60 -2.66 21.99
C GLY A 265 20.47 -2.34 20.79
N ALA A 266 20.00 -2.65 19.58
CA ALA A 266 20.76 -2.39 18.36
C ALA A 266 20.99 -0.90 18.08
N LEU A 267 20.22 -0.01 18.72
CA LEU A 267 20.31 1.44 18.57
C LEU A 267 20.96 2.13 19.78
N GLU A 268 21.31 1.39 20.84
CA GLU A 268 21.73 1.94 22.13
C GLU A 268 20.74 3.00 22.68
N LEU A 269 19.44 2.81 22.38
CA LEU A 269 18.38 3.76 22.66
C LEU A 269 17.51 3.26 23.82
N ILE A 270 17.18 4.16 24.75
CA ILE A 270 16.16 3.92 25.78
C ILE A 270 15.05 4.95 25.58
N VAL A 271 13.82 4.47 25.54
CA VAL A 271 12.64 5.28 25.30
C VAL A 271 11.63 5.02 26.41
N ASP A 272 11.13 6.11 27.01
CA ASP A 272 10.08 6.04 28.01
C ASP A 272 8.72 6.36 27.36
N PHE A 273 7.68 5.61 27.76
CA PHE A 273 6.28 5.88 27.48
C PHE A 273 5.55 6.15 28.79
N GLU A 274 4.81 7.25 28.87
CA GLU A 274 3.90 7.49 29.99
C GLU A 274 2.65 6.59 29.91
N ALA A 275 1.99 6.36 31.04
CA ALA A 275 0.70 5.66 31.04
C ALA A 275 -0.33 6.50 30.25
N GLY A 276 -0.94 5.90 29.24
CA GLY A 276 -1.86 6.55 28.31
C GLY A 276 -1.18 7.26 27.13
N GLU A 277 0.15 7.27 27.05
CA GLU A 277 0.85 7.86 25.89
C GLU A 277 0.57 7.05 24.62
N GLU A 278 0.37 7.76 23.50
CA GLU A 278 0.03 7.18 22.21
C GLU A 278 1.12 7.39 21.17
N MET A 279 1.39 6.32 20.41
CA MET A 279 2.31 6.32 19.27
C MET A 279 1.53 6.09 17.98
N LEU A 280 1.74 6.96 16.98
CA LEU A 280 1.10 6.83 15.67
C LEU A 280 1.79 5.73 14.86
N THR A 281 1.01 4.86 14.23
CA THR A 281 1.56 3.72 13.46
C THR A 281 1.09 3.70 12.02
N GLU A 282 -0.08 4.27 11.73
CA GLU A 282 -0.57 4.43 10.37
C GLU A 282 -1.50 5.63 10.26
N VAL A 283 -1.51 6.22 9.07
CA VAL A 283 -2.61 7.07 8.59
C VAL A 283 -3.22 6.42 7.36
N SER A 284 -4.53 6.54 7.19
CA SER A 284 -5.22 6.15 5.97
C SER A 284 -6.18 7.27 5.56
N CYS A 285 -5.69 8.17 4.71
CA CYS A 285 -6.46 9.27 4.14
C CYS A 285 -7.64 8.73 3.34
N LYS A 286 -8.81 9.36 3.52
CA LYS A 286 -10.02 9.08 2.77
C LYS A 286 -10.30 10.23 1.82
N PHE A 287 -10.82 9.91 0.65
CA PHE A 287 -10.82 10.83 -0.47
C PHE A 287 -12.22 11.31 -0.81
N ARG A 288 -12.27 12.49 -1.43
CA ARG A 288 -13.48 12.99 -2.10
C ARG A 288 -13.24 12.97 -3.61
N PRO A 289 -14.22 12.57 -4.44
CA PRO A 289 -14.02 12.38 -5.88
C PRO A 289 -13.44 13.60 -6.62
N GLU A 290 -13.80 14.81 -6.20
CA GLU A 290 -13.31 16.07 -6.73
C GLU A 290 -11.85 16.35 -6.34
N LYS A 291 -11.46 16.01 -5.09
CA LYS A 291 -10.08 16.16 -4.62
C LYS A 291 -9.14 15.20 -5.36
N VAL A 292 -9.57 13.97 -5.64
CA VAL A 292 -8.79 13.01 -6.45
C VAL A 292 -8.50 13.59 -7.84
N SER A 293 -9.48 14.21 -8.49
CA SER A 293 -9.27 14.87 -9.79
C SER A 293 -8.25 15.99 -9.69
N ALA A 294 -8.33 16.80 -8.64
CA ALA A 294 -7.43 17.94 -8.43
C ALA A 294 -5.99 17.50 -8.16
N GLU A 295 -5.78 16.48 -7.32
CA GLU A 295 -4.44 15.92 -7.03
C GLU A 295 -3.80 15.34 -8.29
N LEU A 296 -4.55 14.59 -9.10
CA LEU A 296 -4.06 14.07 -10.39
C LEU A 296 -3.72 15.21 -11.36
N ALA A 297 -4.60 16.21 -11.51
CA ALA A 297 -4.39 17.32 -12.41
C ALA A 297 -3.16 18.17 -12.03
N ALA A 298 -2.89 18.33 -10.73
CA ALA A 298 -1.73 19.07 -10.22
C ALA A 298 -0.38 18.49 -10.68
N VAL A 299 -0.33 17.18 -10.96
CA VAL A 299 0.86 16.48 -11.46
C VAL A 299 0.80 16.20 -12.96
N GLY A 300 -0.12 16.85 -13.68
CA GLY A 300 -0.28 16.71 -15.13
C GLY A 300 -0.95 15.41 -15.57
N LEU A 301 -1.72 14.74 -14.70
CA LEU A 301 -2.52 13.57 -15.05
C LEU A 301 -3.99 13.95 -15.18
N ARG A 302 -4.57 13.71 -16.36
CA ARG A 302 -5.98 13.99 -16.60
C ARG A 302 -6.82 12.76 -16.33
N ARG A 303 -7.70 12.81 -15.33
CA ARG A 303 -8.70 11.76 -15.08
C ARG A 303 -9.67 11.66 -16.26
N THR A 304 -9.72 10.50 -16.89
CA THR A 304 -10.58 10.22 -18.06
C THR A 304 -11.82 9.42 -17.68
N GLN A 305 -11.71 8.54 -16.69
CA GLN A 305 -12.78 7.69 -16.23
C GLN A 305 -12.77 7.61 -14.70
N TRP A 306 -13.95 7.39 -14.13
CA TRP A 306 -14.19 7.27 -12.71
C TRP A 306 -15.29 6.23 -12.51
N TRP A 307 -15.02 5.23 -11.67
CA TRP A 307 -16.01 4.23 -11.29
C TRP A 307 -16.04 4.11 -9.78
N THR A 308 -17.22 3.76 -9.26
CA THR A 308 -17.41 3.37 -7.87
C THR A 308 -18.11 2.02 -7.82
N ASP A 309 -18.06 1.37 -6.66
CA ASP A 309 -18.91 0.22 -6.35
C ASP A 309 -20.37 0.67 -6.20
N GLY A 310 -21.28 -0.30 -6.08
CA GLY A 310 -22.72 -0.04 -5.95
C GLY A 310 -23.11 0.86 -4.78
N ALA A 311 -22.33 0.88 -3.69
CA ALA A 311 -22.59 1.72 -2.52
C ALA A 311 -21.88 3.08 -2.56
N GLY A 312 -20.98 3.30 -3.53
CA GLY A 312 -20.19 4.53 -3.61
C GLY A 312 -19.14 4.66 -2.50
N ASP A 313 -18.62 3.52 -2.02
CA ASP A 313 -17.68 3.46 -0.92
C ASP A 313 -16.21 3.60 -1.36
N PHE A 314 -15.89 3.11 -2.55
CA PHE A 314 -14.55 3.07 -3.10
C PHE A 314 -14.55 3.61 -4.53
N GLY A 315 -13.47 4.29 -4.93
CA GLY A 315 -13.31 4.86 -6.26
C GLY A 315 -12.11 4.29 -7.02
N LEU A 316 -12.28 4.05 -8.32
CA LEU A 316 -11.18 3.82 -9.25
C LEU A 316 -11.12 4.96 -10.26
N SER A 317 -9.97 5.62 -10.34
CA SER A 317 -9.66 6.62 -11.37
C SER A 317 -8.81 6.01 -12.46
N LEU A 318 -9.19 6.17 -13.73
CA LEU A 318 -8.25 6.02 -14.85
C LEU A 318 -7.80 7.41 -15.29
N ALA A 319 -6.52 7.69 -15.18
CA ALA A 319 -5.90 8.94 -15.61
C ALA A 319 -4.85 8.70 -16.69
N VAL A 320 -4.67 9.67 -17.57
CA VAL A 320 -3.69 9.61 -18.66
C VAL A 320 -2.71 10.77 -18.55
N LYS A 321 -1.50 10.54 -19.06
CA LYS A 321 -0.48 11.58 -19.24
C LYS A 321 -0.87 12.58 -20.34
#